data_AF-A0A173RZG8-F1
#
_entry.id   AF-A0A173RZG8-F1
#
_cell.length_a   1.000
_cell.length_b   1.000
_cell.length_c   1.000
_cell.angle_alpha   90.00
_cell.angle_beta   90.00
_cell.angle_gamma   90.00
#
_symmetry.space_group_name_H-M   'P 1'
#
loop_
_entity.id
_entity.type
_entity.pdbx_description
1 polymer ?
#
loop_
_entity_poly.entity_id
_entity_poly.type
_entity_poly.pdbx_seq_one_letter_code
_entity_poly.pdbx_strand_id
1 'polypeptide(L)' 'MSLLEIISRLCDVTGLLSEIVKKQQTIIEQAKIESTVREELRNSIKRSDEELDMLEYRMRKYCDTDDVGSIE' A
#
# COMPACT_ATOMS: atom_id res chain seq x y z
N MET A 1 -3.62 2.46 30.01
CA MET A 1 -3.68 2.44 28.54
C MET A 1 -4.01 1.02 28.12
N SER A 2 -5.19 0.79 27.57
CA SER A 2 -5.67 -0.52 27.13
C SER A 2 -5.09 -0.89 25.76
N LEU A 3 -5.14 -2.17 25.40
CA LEU A 3 -4.72 -2.65 24.08
C LEU A 3 -5.47 -1.93 22.95
N LEU A 4 -6.76 -1.65 23.14
CA LEU A 4 -7.58 -0.92 22.18
C LEU A 4 -7.13 0.52 21.99
N GLU A 5 -6.71 1.21 23.06
CA GLU A 5 -6.17 2.57 22.97
C GLU A 5 -4.84 2.61 22.21
N ILE A 6 -4.01 1.56 22.34
CA ILE A 6 -2.75 1.42 21.59
C ILE A 6 -3.04 1.22 20.10
N ILE A 7 -3.96 0.31 19.77
CA ILE A 7 -4.35 0.05 18.37
C ILE A 7 -4.94 1.30 17.73
N SER A 8 -5.84 2.01 18.42
CA SER A 8 -6.43 3.25 17.91
C SER A 8 -5.35 4.29 17.58
N ARG A 9 -4.37 4.48 18.47
CA ARG A 9 -3.25 5.41 18.22
C ARG A 9 -2.37 4.98 17.06
N LEU A 10 -2.16 3.68 16.86
CA LEU A 10 -1.41 3.17 15.71
C LEU A 10 -2.15 3.44 14.39
N CYS A 11 -3.48 3.30 14.38
CA CYS A 11 -4.29 3.67 13.23
C CYS A 11 -4.17 5.18 12.91
N ASP A 12 -4.26 6.03 13.93
CA ASP A 12 -4.12 7.49 13.77
C ASP A 12 -2.75 7.87 13.19
N VAL A 13 -1.67 7.29 13.73
CA VAL A 13 -0.30 7.51 13.23
C VAL A 13 -0.16 7.02 11.79
N THR A 14 -0.74 5.87 11.46
CA THR A 14 -0.70 5.32 10.09
C THR A 14 -1.46 6.22 9.11
N GLY A 15 -2.60 6.79 9.53
CA GLY A 15 -3.34 7.78 8.76
C GLY A 15 -2.50 9.03 8.48
N LEU A 16 -1.85 9.59 9.50
CA LEU A 16 -0.94 10.73 9.35
C LEU A 16 0.22 10.44 8.40
N LEU A 17 0.83 9.25 8.49
CA LEU A 17 1.90 8.83 7.58
C LEU A 17 1.39 8.76 6.12
N SER A 18 0.19 8.26 5.89
CA SER A 18 -0.43 8.23 4.55
C SER A 18 -0.59 9.63 3.97
N GLU A 19 -1.05 10.60 4.77
CA GLU A 19 -1.19 11.98 4.33
C GLU A 19 0.15 12.63 3.99
N ILE A 20 1.20 12.36 4.78
CA ILE A 20 2.56 12.86 4.53
C ILE A 20 3.08 12.33 3.20
N VAL A 21 2.96 11.03 2.94
CA VAL A 21 3.42 10.42 1.68
C VAL A 21 2.69 11.00 0.47
N LYS A 22 1.37 11.23 0.57
CA LYS A 22 0.60 11.90 -0.50
C LYS A 22 1.07 13.33 -0.74
N LYS A 23 1.33 14.10 0.31
CA LYS A 23 1.90 15.47 0.18
C LYS A 23 3.28 15.44 -0.48
N GLN A 24 4.14 14.48 -0.12
CA GLN A 24 5.44 14.30 -0.76
C GLN A 24 5.30 13.99 -2.25
N GLN A 25 4.37 13.10 -2.63
CA GLN A 25 4.07 12.82 -4.04
C GLN A 25 3.68 14.09 -4.80
N THR A 26 2.74 14.89 -4.28
CA THR A 26 2.33 16.15 -4.92
C THR A 26 3.48 17.14 -5.07
N ILE A 27 4.31 17.28 -4.04
CA ILE A 27 5.51 18.14 -4.09
C ILE A 27 6.50 17.63 -5.14
N ILE A 28 6.67 16.30 -5.25
CA ILE A 28 7.56 15.68 -6.23
C ILE A 28 7.08 15.91 -7.67
N GLU A 29 5.77 15.83 -7.90
CA GLU A 29 5.16 16.11 -9.20
C GLU A 29 5.25 17.60 -9.58
N GLN A 30 5.10 18.50 -8.60
CA GLN A 30 5.09 19.95 -8.83
C GLN A 30 6.50 20.58 -8.89
N ALA A 31 7.48 20.00 -8.20
CA ALA A 31 8.83 20.54 -8.19
C ALA A 31 9.59 20.22 -9.48
N LYS A 32 10.51 21.13 -9.89
CA LYS A 32 11.55 20.87 -10.90
C LYS A 32 12.60 19.90 -10.32
N ILE A 33 12.15 18.71 -9.92
CA ILE A 33 13.03 17.66 -9.47
C ILE A 33 13.81 17.14 -10.67
N GLU A 34 15.07 16.82 -10.43
CA GLU A 34 15.94 16.16 -11.39
C GLU A 34 15.19 14.98 -12.03
N SER A 35 15.23 14.89 -13.36
CA SER A 35 14.47 13.90 -14.14
C SER A 35 14.69 12.47 -13.65
N THR A 36 15.90 12.21 -13.18
CA THR A 36 16.39 10.94 -12.63
C THR A 36 15.57 10.49 -11.42
N VAL A 37 15.32 11.40 -10.46
CA VAL A 37 14.53 11.11 -9.26
C VAL A 37 13.05 10.88 -9.60
N ARG A 38 12.52 11.63 -10.56
CA ARG A 38 11.13 11.43 -11.04
C ARG A 38 10.95 10.06 -11.70
N GLU A 39 11.96 9.62 -12.45
CA GLU A 39 11.98 8.32 -13.11
C GLU A 39 12.13 7.17 -12.12
N GLU A 40 13.00 7.32 -11.11
CA GLU A 40 13.10 6.37 -9.99
C GLU A 40 11.77 6.21 -9.23
N LEU A 41 11.08 7.32 -8.97
CA LEU A 41 9.79 7.28 -8.28
C LEU A 41 8.71 6.57 -9.12
N ARG A 42 8.64 6.88 -10.42
CA ARG A 42 7.72 6.21 -11.35
C ARG A 42 8.00 4.71 -11.45
N ASN A 43 9.27 4.32 -11.49
CA ASN A 43 9.66 2.91 -11.52
C ASN A 43 9.29 2.20 -10.22
N SER A 44 9.42 2.87 -9.07
CA SER A 44 9.05 2.32 -7.76
C SER A 44 7.53 2.11 -7.64
N ILE A 45 6.74 3.07 -8.14
CA ILE A 45 5.28 2.95 -8.22
C ILE A 45 4.91 1.76 -9.10
N LYS A 46 5.48 1.68 -10.31
CA LYS A 46 5.19 0.60 -11.26
C LYS A 46 5.50 -0.78 -10.69
N ARG A 47 6.66 -0.97 -10.05
CA ARG A 47 7.00 -2.24 -9.40
C ARG A 47 6.04 -2.60 -8.28
N SER A 48 5.62 -1.60 -7.50
CA SER A 48 4.69 -1.84 -6.39
C SER A 48 3.33 -2.30 -6.91
N ASP A 49 2.87 -1.73 -8.02
CA ASP A 49 1.63 -2.12 -8.71
C ASP A 49 1.72 -3.56 -9.23
N GLU A 50 2.82 -3.91 -9.90
CA GLU A 50 3.09 -5.28 -10.40
C GLU A 50 3.13 -6.32 -9.26
N GLU A 51 3.72 -5.97 -8.12
CA GLU A 51 3.72 -6.85 -6.94
C GLU A 51 2.33 -6.99 -6.31
N LEU A 52 1.54 -5.92 -6.28
CA LEU A 52 0.16 -5.97 -5.80
C LEU A 52 -0.72 -6.86 -6.69
N ASP A 53 -0.57 -6.77 -8.02
CA ASP A 53 -1.27 -7.66 -8.96
C ASP A 53 -0.91 -9.13 -8.73
N MET A 54 0.37 -9.43 -8.51
CA MET A 54 0.81 -10.79 -8.20
C MET A 54 0.26 -11.28 -6.86
N LEU A 55 0.23 -10.41 -5.85
CA LEU A 55 -0.34 -10.72 -4.54
C LEU A 55 -1.83 -11.01 -4.67
N GLU A 56 -2.59 -10.16 -5.38
CA GLU A 56 -4.01 -10.35 -5.63
C GLU A 56 -4.27 -11.70 -6.33
N TYR A 57 -3.50 -12.00 -7.38
CA TYR A 57 -3.61 -13.27 -8.10
C TYR A 57 -3.39 -14.48 -7.17
N ARG A 58 -2.37 -14.42 -6.30
CA ARG A 58 -2.11 -15.48 -5.31
C ARG A 58 -3.24 -15.58 -4.29
N MET A 59 -3.78 -14.46 -3.83
CA MET A 59 -4.87 -14.41 -2.86
C MET A 59 -6.19 -14.96 -3.42
N ARG A 60 -6.51 -14.73 -4.71
CA ARG A 60 -7.68 -15.34 -5.35
C ARG A 60 -7.67 -16.86 -5.25
N LYS A 61 -6.50 -17.49 -5.40
CA LYS A 61 -6.33 -18.94 -5.25
C LYS A 61 -6.65 -19.44 -3.83
N TYR A 62 -6.38 -18.63 -2.81
CA TYR A 62 -6.75 -18.96 -1.43
C TYR A 62 -8.25 -18.83 -1.20
N CYS A 63 -8.89 -17.76 -1.69
CA CYS A 63 -10.35 -17.62 -1.62
C CYS A 63 -11.08 -18.80 -2.32
N ASP A 64 -10.60 -19.24 -3.49
CA ASP A 64 -11.20 -20.38 -4.21
C ASP A 64 -11.00 -21.73 -3.50
N THR A 65 -10.00 -21.86 -2.61
CA THR A 65 -9.77 -23.10 -1.84
C THR A 65 -10.55 -23.16 -0.54
N ASP A 66 -10.98 -22.02 0.01
CA ASP A 66 -11.84 -21.96 1.20
C ASP A 66 -13.31 -22.35 0.87
N ASP A 67 -13.75 -22.20 -0.38
CA ASP A 67 -15.10 -22.61 -0.83
C ASP A 67 -15.25 -24.13 -1.09
N VAL A 68 -14.15 -24.90 -1.08
CA VAL A 68 -14.17 -26.38 -1.27
C VAL A 68 -14.26 -27.14 0.07
N GLY A 69 -14.29 -26.42 1.20
CA GLY A 69 -14.25 -26.99 2.55
C GLY A 69 -15.59 -27.14 3.27
N SER A 70 -16.74 -27.10 2.59
CA SER A 70 -18.06 -27.30 3.22
C SER A 70 -19.07 -27.90 2.23
N ILE A 71 -18.88 -29.16 1.86
CA ILE A 71 -19.96 -30.00 1.34
C ILE A 71 -19.93 -31.28 2.18
N GLU A 72 -20.77 -31.31 3.23
CA GLU A 72 -21.29 -32.55 3.84
C GLU A 72 -22.28 -33.23 2.89
#